data_AF-A0A7Y3FWG3-F1
#
_entry.id   AF-A0A7Y3FWG3-F1
#
_cell.length_a   1.000
_cell.length_b   1.000
_cell.length_c   1.000
_cell.angle_alpha   90.00
_cell.angle_beta   90.00
_cell.angle_gamma   90.00
#
_symmetry.space_group_name_H-M   'P 1'
#
loop_
_entity.id
_entity.type
_entity.pdbx_description
1 polymer ?
#
loop_
_entity_poly.entity_id
_entity_poly.type
_entity_poly.pdbx_seq_one_letter_code
_entity_poly.pdbx_strand_id
1 'polypeptide(L)'
;MKKDDLTQVKNIGNARKKLLAIHGIVTIQQLYETPLEKLEQIKSLGKHYAKLIKEAVNDFHEPKEEAPAEPVIEVSPGKDEKSDNTDRNLYAELVKTTKYLKSAKEKLKPLQKKKHLKLFVDLKKRSNKLKTRIVALSRIQPDLSEKQKKKITKKAAALNTMLKNVGKNKKGKTMKKLSQEIQSLLKFIK
;
A
#
# COMPACT_ATOMS: atom_id res chain seq x y z
N MET A 1 2.34 23.57 -17.68
CA MET A 1 2.36 22.08 -17.78
C MET A 1 0.96 21.61 -18.15
N LYS A 2 0.85 20.71 -19.14
CA LYS A 2 -0.43 20.32 -19.79
C LYS A 2 -1.33 19.58 -18.78
N LYS A 3 -2.46 20.20 -18.39
CA LYS A 3 -3.42 19.67 -17.41
C LYS A 3 -4.23 18.47 -17.94
N ASP A 4 -4.20 18.21 -19.24
CA ASP A 4 -5.04 17.19 -19.89
C ASP A 4 -4.27 15.96 -20.38
N ASP A 5 -3.06 15.72 -19.87
CA ASP A 5 -2.32 14.54 -20.29
C ASP A 5 -2.91 13.27 -19.65
N LEU A 6 -3.53 12.43 -20.49
CA LEU A 6 -4.05 11.12 -20.10
C LEU A 6 -3.03 10.23 -19.37
N THR A 7 -1.72 10.44 -19.56
CA THR A 7 -0.68 9.69 -18.82
C THR A 7 -0.62 10.01 -17.32
N GLN A 8 -1.30 11.07 -16.87
CA GLN A 8 -1.44 11.39 -15.44
C GLN A 8 -2.41 10.44 -14.73
N VAL A 9 -3.34 9.83 -15.47
CA VAL A 9 -4.29 8.86 -14.93
C VAL A 9 -3.58 7.52 -14.73
N LYS A 10 -3.70 6.99 -13.51
CA LYS A 10 -3.13 5.70 -13.15
C LYS A 10 -3.65 4.61 -14.09
N ASN A 11 -2.77 3.71 -14.52
CA ASN A 11 -3.03 2.64 -15.48
C ASN A 11 -3.14 3.09 -16.96
N ILE A 12 -2.92 4.37 -17.28
CA ILE A 12 -2.80 4.84 -18.67
C ILE A 12 -1.35 5.16 -18.99
N GLY A 13 -0.68 4.24 -19.69
CA GLY A 13 0.64 4.48 -20.28
C GLY A 13 0.56 4.97 -21.73
N ASN A 14 1.71 5.25 -22.34
CA ASN A 14 1.80 5.73 -23.74
C ASN A 14 1.04 4.86 -24.75
N ALA A 15 1.08 3.54 -24.60
CA ALA A 15 0.36 2.61 -25.48
C ALA A 15 -1.17 2.77 -25.36
N ARG A 16 -1.68 2.92 -24.14
CA ARG A 16 -3.12 3.09 -23.87
C ARG A 16 -3.60 4.49 -24.24
N LYS A 17 -2.77 5.52 -24.04
CA LYS A 17 -3.05 6.87 -24.52
C LYS A 17 -3.23 6.92 -26.04
N LYS A 18 -2.33 6.28 -26.80
CA LYS A 18 -2.46 6.19 -28.27
C LYS A 18 -3.74 5.46 -28.68
N LEU A 19 -4.06 4.38 -27.98
CA LEU A 19 -5.26 3.60 -28.24
C LEU A 19 -6.55 4.37 -27.91
N LEU A 20 -6.60 5.09 -26.80
CA LEU A 20 -7.73 5.97 -26.45
C LEU A 20 -7.90 7.08 -27.49
N ALA A 21 -6.79 7.65 -27.99
CA ALA A 21 -6.83 8.66 -29.04
C ALA A 21 -7.41 8.13 -30.37
N ILE A 22 -7.16 6.86 -30.73
CA ILE A 22 -7.79 6.20 -31.90
C ILE A 22 -9.31 6.13 -31.73
N HIS A 23 -9.78 5.97 -30.50
CA HIS A 23 -11.21 5.96 -30.15
C HIS A 23 -11.77 7.35 -29.83
N GLY A 24 -11.05 8.43 -30.17
CA GLY A 24 -11.50 9.81 -29.99
C GLY A 24 -11.42 10.35 -28.56
N ILE A 25 -10.80 9.61 -27.63
CA ILE A 25 -10.63 10.01 -26.24
C ILE A 25 -9.22 10.59 -26.08
N VAL A 26 -9.12 11.91 -26.09
CA VAL A 26 -7.85 12.63 -26.02
C VAL A 26 -7.67 13.40 -24.71
N THR A 27 -8.76 13.71 -24.00
CA THR A 27 -8.73 14.39 -22.70
C THR A 27 -9.23 13.52 -21.54
N ILE A 28 -8.83 13.88 -20.32
CA ILE A 28 -9.30 13.21 -19.09
C ILE A 28 -10.81 13.38 -18.92
N GLN A 29 -11.35 14.55 -19.29
CA GLN A 29 -12.78 14.82 -19.24
C GLN A 29 -13.57 13.91 -20.18
N GLN A 30 -13.13 13.73 -21.43
CA GLN A 30 -13.76 12.79 -22.37
C GLN A 30 -13.74 11.35 -21.84
N LEU A 31 -12.65 10.99 -21.16
CA LEU A 31 -12.53 9.67 -20.53
C LEU A 31 -13.48 9.51 -19.32
N TYR A 32 -13.73 10.59 -18.58
CA TYR A 32 -14.73 10.64 -17.50
C TYR A 32 -16.16 10.53 -18.04
N GLU A 33 -16.46 11.18 -19.16
CA GLU A 33 -17.78 11.12 -19.80
C GLU A 33 -18.04 9.80 -20.53
N THR A 34 -16.99 9.08 -20.94
CA THR A 34 -17.14 7.81 -21.66
C THR A 34 -17.68 6.71 -20.73
N PRO A 35 -18.81 6.05 -21.05
CA PRO A 35 -19.36 4.98 -20.22
C PRO A 35 -18.43 3.76 -20.19
N LEU A 36 -18.45 3.04 -19.07
CA LEU A 36 -17.58 1.87 -18.84
C LEU A 36 -17.72 0.85 -19.98
N GLU A 37 -18.95 0.57 -20.42
CA GLU A 37 -19.28 -0.38 -21.49
C GLU A 37 -18.53 -0.08 -22.80
N LYS A 38 -18.41 1.19 -23.18
CA LYS A 38 -17.66 1.60 -24.38
C LYS A 38 -16.16 1.38 -24.22
N LEU A 39 -15.62 1.52 -23.00
CA LEU A 39 -14.22 1.21 -22.71
C LEU A 39 -13.97 -0.30 -22.69
N GLU A 40 -14.93 -1.10 -22.23
CA GLU A 40 -14.85 -2.56 -22.20
C GLU A 40 -14.81 -3.16 -23.60
N GLN A 41 -15.54 -2.57 -24.55
CA GLN A 41 -15.58 -2.99 -25.95
C GLN A 41 -14.25 -2.80 -26.68
N ILE A 42 -13.31 -2.02 -26.13
CA ILE A 42 -11.99 -1.86 -26.72
C ILE A 42 -11.17 -3.13 -26.47
N LYS A 43 -10.89 -3.89 -27.55
CA LYS A 43 -10.23 -5.21 -27.56
C LYS A 43 -8.97 -5.33 -26.69
N SER A 44 -8.21 -4.25 -26.51
CA SER A 44 -6.97 -4.24 -25.72
C SER A 44 -7.12 -3.69 -24.28
N LEU A 45 -8.25 -3.06 -23.93
CA LEU A 45 -8.55 -2.72 -22.54
C LEU A 45 -9.27 -3.88 -21.88
N GLY A 46 -10.38 -4.32 -22.49
CA GLY A 46 -11.28 -5.29 -21.90
C GLY A 46 -11.83 -4.87 -20.54
N LYS A 47 -12.64 -5.75 -19.95
CA LYS A 47 -13.35 -5.51 -18.68
C LYS A 47 -12.45 -5.07 -17.53
N HIS A 48 -11.30 -5.73 -17.39
CA HIS A 48 -10.41 -5.50 -16.27
C HIS A 48 -9.77 -4.10 -16.31
N TYR A 49 -9.21 -3.68 -17.45
CA TYR A 49 -8.55 -2.38 -17.52
C TYR A 49 -9.54 -1.22 -17.66
N ALA A 50 -10.69 -1.43 -18.30
CA ALA A 50 -11.75 -0.43 -18.35
C ALA A 50 -12.18 -0.01 -16.93
N LYS A 51 -12.40 -0.99 -16.03
CA LYS A 51 -12.74 -0.73 -14.63
C LYS A 51 -11.66 0.03 -13.88
N LEU A 52 -10.40 -0.40 -13.99
CA LEU A 52 -9.26 0.24 -13.30
C LEU A 52 -8.99 1.67 -13.80
N ILE A 53 -9.23 1.94 -15.09
CA ILE A 53 -9.11 3.28 -15.65
C ILE A 53 -10.26 4.14 -15.14
N LYS A 54 -11.49 3.63 -15.13
CA LYS A 54 -12.65 4.39 -14.66
C LYS A 54 -12.53 4.79 -13.19
N GLU A 55 -12.10 3.87 -12.34
CA GLU A 55 -11.78 4.16 -10.93
C GLU A 55 -10.72 5.26 -10.81
N ALA A 56 -9.61 5.15 -11.57
CA ALA A 56 -8.53 6.13 -11.52
C ALA A 56 -8.91 7.53 -12.07
N VAL A 57 -9.91 7.61 -12.96
CA VAL A 57 -10.42 8.88 -13.49
C VAL A 57 -11.39 9.51 -12.51
N ASN A 58 -12.21 8.72 -11.81
CA ASN A 58 -13.05 9.22 -10.73
C ASN A 58 -12.20 9.84 -9.61
N ASP A 59 -11.12 9.16 -9.20
CA ASP A 59 -10.14 9.69 -8.24
C ASP A 59 -9.47 11.01 -8.71
N PHE A 60 -9.49 11.30 -10.02
CA PHE A 60 -8.90 12.50 -10.62
C PHE A 60 -9.92 13.64 -10.81
N HIS A 61 -11.20 13.30 -10.94
CA HIS A 61 -12.30 14.24 -11.23
C HIS A 61 -13.17 14.55 -10.01
N GLU A 62 -12.95 13.87 -8.87
CA GLU A 62 -13.38 14.40 -7.59
C GLU A 62 -12.75 15.79 -7.43
N PRO A 63 -13.54 16.87 -7.33
CA PRO A 63 -13.05 18.03 -6.63
C PRO A 63 -12.61 17.48 -5.29
N LYS A 64 -11.36 17.77 -4.93
CA LYS A 64 -10.88 17.66 -3.56
C LYS A 64 -12.00 18.24 -2.69
N GLU A 65 -12.79 17.39 -2.05
CA GLU A 65 -13.74 17.83 -1.04
C GLU A 65 -12.87 18.48 0.02
N GLU A 66 -12.80 19.80 -0.06
CA GLU A 66 -12.66 20.62 1.13
C GLU A 66 -13.67 20.06 2.11
N ALA A 67 -13.15 19.59 3.25
CA ALA A 67 -13.92 19.10 4.35
C ALA A 67 -15.12 20.05 4.58
N PRO A 68 -16.33 19.53 4.82
CA PRO A 68 -17.45 20.39 5.14
C PRO A 68 -17.07 21.20 6.38
N ALA A 69 -17.23 22.52 6.25
CA ALA A 69 -16.91 23.50 7.25
C ALA A 69 -17.33 23.02 8.65
N GLU A 70 -16.37 23.09 9.57
CA GLU A 70 -16.57 22.86 10.98
C GLU A 70 -17.78 23.67 11.46
N PRO A 71 -18.74 23.08 12.20
CA PRO A 71 -19.58 23.92 13.05
C PRO A 71 -18.63 24.60 14.04
N VAL A 72 -18.74 25.93 14.14
CA VAL A 72 -18.01 26.77 15.08
C VAL A 72 -18.16 26.17 16.47
N ILE A 73 -17.14 25.47 16.94
CA ILE A 73 -16.99 25.15 18.35
C ILE A 73 -15.80 25.99 18.81
N GLU A 74 -16.09 27.04 19.55
CA GLU A 74 -15.09 27.67 20.42
C GLU A 74 -14.51 26.57 21.32
N VAL A 75 -13.29 26.12 21.03
CA VAL A 75 -12.57 25.26 21.96
C VAL A 75 -11.27 25.93 22.35
N SER A 76 -11.23 26.30 23.62
CA SER A 76 -10.05 26.70 24.38
C SER A 76 -8.82 25.85 24.03
N PRO A 77 -7.60 26.43 24.07
CA PRO A 77 -6.39 25.75 23.65
C PRO A 77 -6.02 24.67 24.68
N GLY A 78 -6.29 23.41 24.36
CA GLY A 78 -6.09 22.28 25.28
C GLY A 78 -5.53 21.02 24.62
N LYS A 79 -4.20 20.94 24.47
CA LYS A 79 -3.41 19.68 24.47
C LYS A 79 -3.69 18.56 23.42
N ASP A 80 -3.76 18.83 22.11
CA ASP A 80 -3.98 17.77 21.11
C ASP A 80 -2.89 17.58 20.01
N GLU A 81 -1.65 18.04 20.19
CA GLU A 81 -0.59 17.83 19.16
C GLU A 81 0.08 16.43 19.17
N LYS A 82 -0.09 15.63 20.23
CA LYS A 82 0.71 14.39 20.41
C LYS A 82 0.13 13.14 19.73
N SER A 83 -1.18 13.09 19.48
CA SER A 83 -1.84 11.92 18.87
C SER A 83 -1.53 11.83 17.36
N ASP A 84 -1.59 12.95 16.65
CA ASP A 84 -1.37 13.03 15.19
C ASP A 84 0.05 12.55 14.80
N ASN A 85 1.07 12.92 15.58
CA ASN A 85 2.44 12.46 15.33
C ASN A 85 2.62 10.94 15.53
N THR A 86 1.91 10.35 16.49
CA THR A 86 1.99 8.91 16.77
C THR A 86 1.40 8.09 15.62
N ASP A 87 0.30 8.57 15.04
CA ASP A 87 -0.36 7.94 13.91
C ASP A 87 0.43 8.04 12.61
N ARG A 88 0.99 9.21 12.32
CA ARG A 88 1.91 9.40 11.17
C ARG A 88 3.12 8.49 11.26
N ASN A 89 3.70 8.35 12.46
CA ASN A 89 4.86 7.50 12.68
C ASN A 89 4.53 6.01 12.53
N LEU A 90 3.41 5.56 13.09
CA LEU A 90 2.92 4.20 12.92
C LEU A 90 2.71 3.87 11.43
N TYR A 91 2.00 4.73 10.71
CA TYR A 91 1.75 4.55 9.28
C TYR A 91 3.07 4.46 8.48
N ALA A 92 4.00 5.38 8.72
CA ALA A 92 5.31 5.40 8.05
C ALA A 92 6.10 4.10 8.28
N GLU A 93 6.11 3.57 9.50
CA GLU A 93 6.79 2.31 9.80
C GLU A 93 6.12 1.09 9.14
N LEU A 94 4.80 1.06 9.07
CA LEU A 94 4.05 -0.02 8.40
C LEU A 94 4.29 -0.01 6.88
N VAL A 95 4.32 1.18 6.26
CA VAL A 95 4.67 1.33 4.83
C VAL A 95 6.08 0.80 4.56
N LYS A 96 7.06 1.14 5.42
CA LYS A 96 8.43 0.59 5.33
C LYS A 96 8.43 -0.93 5.47
N THR A 97 7.65 -1.48 6.41
CA THR A 97 7.55 -2.94 6.61
C THR A 97 7.05 -3.64 5.37
N THR A 98 5.98 -3.17 4.73
CA THR A 98 5.47 -3.80 3.50
C THR A 98 6.49 -3.76 2.36
N LYS A 99 7.20 -2.64 2.18
CA LYS A 99 8.29 -2.49 1.20
C LYS A 99 9.42 -3.47 1.47
N TYR A 100 9.93 -3.52 2.70
CA TYR A 100 11.06 -4.39 3.04
C TYR A 100 10.69 -5.88 3.03
N LEU A 101 9.45 -6.25 3.36
CA LEU A 101 8.98 -7.63 3.21
C LEU A 101 9.04 -8.09 1.76
N LYS A 102 8.72 -7.23 0.79
CA LYS A 102 8.83 -7.54 -0.64
C LYS A 102 10.29 -7.78 -1.03
N SER A 103 11.18 -6.84 -0.69
CA SER A 103 12.62 -6.97 -1.00
C SER A 103 13.27 -8.18 -0.31
N ALA A 104 12.92 -8.45 0.96
CA ALA A 104 13.49 -9.57 1.71
C ALA A 104 13.09 -10.93 1.12
N LYS A 105 11.86 -11.08 0.62
CA LYS A 105 11.40 -12.30 -0.05
C LYS A 105 12.26 -12.63 -1.27
N GLU A 106 12.55 -11.63 -2.11
CA GLU A 106 13.40 -11.84 -3.28
C GLU A 106 14.83 -12.24 -2.89
N LYS A 107 15.42 -11.53 -1.93
CA LYS A 107 16.79 -11.82 -1.45
C LYS A 107 16.93 -13.20 -0.77
N LEU A 108 15.87 -13.65 -0.12
CA LEU A 108 15.83 -14.93 0.61
C LEU A 108 15.34 -16.10 -0.25
N LYS A 109 14.97 -15.88 -1.51
CA LYS A 109 14.54 -16.94 -2.42
C LYS A 109 15.64 -18.02 -2.51
N PRO A 110 15.36 -19.27 -2.12
CA PRO A 110 16.36 -20.34 -2.22
C PRO A 110 16.42 -20.78 -3.68
N LEU A 111 17.52 -20.47 -4.38
CA LEU A 111 17.61 -20.80 -5.81
C LEU A 111 17.49 -22.31 -6.06
N GLN A 112 18.14 -23.19 -5.26
CA GLN A 112 18.11 -24.64 -5.50
C GLN A 112 18.32 -25.52 -4.24
N LYS A 113 18.31 -24.95 -3.02
CA LYS A 113 18.65 -25.68 -1.78
C LYS A 113 17.39 -26.16 -1.04
N LYS A 114 17.02 -27.44 -1.20
CA LYS A 114 15.87 -28.09 -0.51
C LYS A 114 15.83 -27.80 1.00
N LYS A 115 17.00 -27.79 1.67
CA LYS A 115 17.13 -27.52 3.12
C LYS A 115 16.58 -26.16 3.60
N HIS A 116 16.44 -25.18 2.71
CA HIS A 116 15.92 -23.84 3.05
C HIS A 116 14.51 -23.59 2.50
N LEU A 117 13.96 -24.51 1.71
CA LEU A 117 12.66 -24.36 1.08
C LEU A 117 11.54 -24.31 2.13
N LYS A 118 11.56 -25.22 3.12
CA LYS A 118 10.57 -25.25 4.21
C LYS A 118 10.55 -23.92 4.99
N LEU A 119 11.72 -23.43 5.40
CA LEU A 119 11.86 -22.15 6.10
C LEU A 119 11.38 -20.96 5.26
N PHE A 120 11.65 -20.97 3.96
CA PHE A 120 11.21 -19.93 3.04
C PHE A 120 9.69 -19.94 2.84
N VAL A 121 9.08 -21.12 2.70
CA VAL A 121 7.61 -21.26 2.59
C VAL A 121 6.93 -20.73 3.84
N ASP A 122 7.41 -21.07 5.03
CA ASP A 122 6.87 -20.56 6.30
C ASP A 122 7.00 -19.04 6.40
N LEU A 123 8.18 -18.50 6.06
CA LEU A 123 8.41 -17.07 5.99
C LEU A 123 7.42 -16.40 5.03
N LYS A 124 7.26 -16.93 3.81
CA LYS A 124 6.34 -16.41 2.79
C LYS A 124 4.90 -16.36 3.31
N LYS A 125 4.42 -17.44 3.92
CA LYS A 125 3.08 -17.53 4.52
C LYS A 125 2.88 -16.45 5.58
N ARG A 126 3.81 -16.34 6.54
CA ARG A 126 3.73 -15.34 7.63
C ARG A 126 3.83 -13.91 7.11
N SER A 127 4.72 -13.63 6.17
CA SER A 127 4.84 -12.31 5.55
C SER A 127 3.57 -11.91 4.79
N ASN A 128 2.91 -12.84 4.10
CA ASN A 128 1.63 -12.56 3.44
C ASN A 128 0.55 -12.24 4.48
N LYS A 129 0.45 -13.04 5.55
CA LYS A 129 -0.48 -12.80 6.65
C LYS A 129 -0.26 -11.43 7.30
N LEU A 130 1.00 -11.06 7.54
CA LEU A 130 1.35 -9.75 8.08
C LEU A 130 0.94 -8.62 7.13
N LYS A 131 1.19 -8.76 5.82
CA LYS A 131 0.76 -7.76 4.84
C LYS A 131 -0.75 -7.51 4.89
N THR A 132 -1.56 -8.58 4.92
CA THR A 132 -3.02 -8.46 5.03
C THR A 132 -3.43 -7.77 6.33
N ARG A 133 -2.78 -8.12 7.44
CA ARG A 133 -3.07 -7.53 8.76
C ARG A 133 -2.66 -6.05 8.85
N ILE A 134 -1.58 -5.65 8.19
CA ILE A 134 -1.20 -4.24 8.08
C ILE A 134 -2.27 -3.44 7.33
N VAL A 135 -2.80 -3.97 6.23
CA VAL A 135 -3.88 -3.32 5.46
C VAL A 135 -5.18 -3.25 6.26
N ALA A 136 -5.47 -4.26 7.09
CA ALA A 136 -6.62 -4.20 7.99
C ALA A 136 -6.40 -3.15 9.10
N LEU A 137 -5.18 -3.10 9.67
CA LEU A 137 -4.85 -2.16 10.75
C LEU A 137 -4.91 -0.69 10.31
N SER A 138 -4.58 -0.37 9.06
CA SER A 138 -4.75 1.00 8.56
C SER A 138 -6.22 1.47 8.53
N ARG A 139 -7.20 0.57 8.63
CA ARG A 139 -8.64 0.91 8.68
C ARG A 139 -9.14 1.13 10.10
N ILE A 140 -8.61 0.38 11.06
CA ILE A 140 -8.96 0.46 12.50
C ILE A 140 -7.92 1.27 13.31
N GLN A 141 -7.02 1.96 12.61
CA GLN A 141 -5.97 2.76 13.21
C GLN A 141 -6.50 3.81 14.22
N PRO A 142 -7.63 4.50 13.94
CA PRO A 142 -8.20 5.48 14.88
C PRO A 142 -8.56 4.88 16.24
N ASP A 143 -8.98 3.61 16.27
CA ASP A 143 -9.53 2.94 17.46
C ASP A 143 -8.45 2.34 18.38
N LEU A 144 -7.17 2.40 17.99
CA LEU A 144 -6.07 1.84 18.77
C LEU A 144 -5.63 2.80 19.88
N SER A 145 -5.42 2.26 21.09
CA SER A 145 -4.83 3.05 22.17
C SER A 145 -3.40 3.50 21.84
N GLU A 146 -3.02 4.68 22.33
CA GLU A 146 -1.65 5.22 22.21
C GLU A 146 -0.55 4.22 22.63
N LYS A 147 -0.82 3.44 23.68
CA LYS A 147 0.09 2.39 24.17
C LYS A 147 0.25 1.26 23.16
N GLN A 148 -0.83 0.86 22.48
CA GLN A 148 -0.79 -0.15 21.42
C GLN A 148 -0.06 0.37 20.18
N LYS A 149 -0.39 1.60 19.73
CA LYS A 149 0.29 2.25 18.60
C LYS A 149 1.80 2.26 18.80
N LYS A 150 2.29 2.76 19.95
CA LYS A 150 3.73 2.77 20.29
C LYS A 150 4.38 1.38 20.30
N LYS A 151 3.71 0.37 20.85
CA LYS A 151 4.22 -1.02 20.87
C LYS A 151 4.35 -1.59 19.47
N ILE A 152 3.35 -1.35 18.61
CA ILE A 152 3.35 -1.79 17.22
C ILE A 152 4.47 -1.07 16.45
N THR A 153 4.60 0.25 16.58
CA THR A 153 5.67 1.04 15.95
C THR A 153 7.05 0.52 16.33
N LYS A 154 7.31 0.28 17.63
CA LYS A 154 8.61 -0.24 18.10
C LYS A 154 8.94 -1.61 17.49
N LYS A 155 7.96 -2.51 17.42
CA LYS A 155 8.15 -3.84 16.82
C LYS A 155 8.29 -3.78 15.30
N ALA A 156 7.54 -2.91 14.63
CA ALA A 156 7.68 -2.67 13.20
C ALA A 156 9.07 -2.13 12.87
N ALA A 157 9.58 -1.16 13.63
CA ALA A 157 10.93 -0.62 13.48
C ALA A 157 12.02 -1.69 13.67
N ALA A 158 11.88 -2.54 14.71
CA ALA A 158 12.78 -3.67 14.94
C ALA A 158 12.75 -4.66 13.75
N LEU A 159 11.57 -5.01 13.26
CA LEU A 159 11.43 -5.87 12.08
C LEU A 159 12.04 -5.21 10.83
N ASN A 160 11.85 -3.90 10.64
CA ASN A 160 12.37 -3.13 9.52
C ASN A 160 13.90 -3.15 9.46
N THR A 161 14.57 -2.98 10.60
CA THR A 161 16.04 -3.08 10.67
C THR A 161 16.53 -4.49 10.29
N MET A 162 15.84 -5.55 10.71
CA MET A 162 16.17 -6.92 10.32
C MET A 162 15.96 -7.15 8.82
N LEU A 163 14.81 -6.72 8.28
CA LEU A 163 14.46 -6.90 6.87
C LEU A 163 15.40 -6.13 5.93
N LYS A 164 15.82 -4.92 6.32
CA LYS A 164 16.81 -4.12 5.57
C LYS A 164 18.15 -4.83 5.43
N ASN A 165 18.58 -5.53 6.49
CA ASN A 165 19.86 -6.23 6.56
C ASN A 165 19.83 -7.67 5.99
N VAL A 166 18.71 -8.07 5.38
CA VAL A 166 18.59 -9.35 4.68
C VAL A 166 19.55 -9.38 3.49
N GLY A 167 20.58 -10.22 3.60
CA GLY A 167 21.66 -10.35 2.61
C GLY A 167 23.06 -10.42 3.24
N LYS A 168 23.25 -9.83 4.43
CA LYS A 168 24.55 -9.82 5.11
C LYS A 168 24.88 -11.11 5.89
N ASN A 169 23.89 -11.98 6.11
CA ASN A 169 23.96 -13.11 7.05
C ASN A 169 23.59 -14.46 6.41
N LYS A 170 23.97 -15.57 7.08
CA LYS A 170 23.62 -16.95 6.69
C LYS A 170 22.09 -17.10 6.51
N LYS A 171 21.66 -17.26 5.25
CA LYS A 171 20.23 -17.23 4.81
C LYS A 171 19.27 -18.02 5.71
N GLY A 172 19.59 -19.26 6.09
CA GLY A 172 18.71 -20.11 6.90
C GLY A 172 18.42 -19.57 8.31
N LYS A 173 19.45 -19.10 9.03
CA LYS A 173 19.28 -18.52 10.38
C LYS A 173 18.47 -17.22 10.30
N THR A 174 18.72 -16.40 9.28
CA THR A 174 17.98 -15.16 9.04
C THR A 174 16.51 -15.41 8.76
N MET A 175 16.15 -16.40 7.93
CA MET A 175 14.75 -16.75 7.67
C MET A 175 14.01 -17.16 8.94
N LYS A 176 14.64 -17.99 9.80
CA LYS A 176 14.03 -18.43 11.07
C LYS A 176 13.76 -17.25 12.00
N LYS A 177 14.76 -16.36 12.19
CA LYS A 177 14.62 -15.16 13.03
C LYS A 177 13.53 -14.22 12.50
N LEU A 178 13.53 -13.92 11.20
CA LEU A 178 12.49 -13.08 10.60
C LEU A 178 11.11 -13.69 10.74
N SER A 179 10.98 -15.00 10.57
CA SER A 179 9.72 -15.71 10.72
C SER A 179 9.19 -15.60 12.16
N GLN A 180 10.06 -15.64 13.17
CA GLN A 180 9.70 -15.41 14.58
C GLN A 180 9.30 -13.96 14.83
N GLU A 181 10.03 -12.99 14.30
CA GLU A 181 9.76 -11.56 14.51
C GLU A 181 8.45 -11.13 13.84
N ILE A 182 8.18 -11.62 12.63
CA ILE A 182 6.89 -11.44 11.94
C ILE A 182 5.75 -12.02 12.77
N GLN A 183 5.93 -13.22 13.34
CA GLN A 183 4.93 -13.84 14.21
C GLN A 183 4.71 -13.03 15.48
N SER A 184 5.78 -12.44 16.04
CA SER A 184 5.73 -11.56 17.21
C SER A 184 4.86 -10.35 16.90
N LEU A 185 5.13 -9.63 15.80
CA LEU A 185 4.34 -8.48 15.38
C LEU A 185 2.87 -8.85 15.10
N LEU A 186 2.63 -9.99 14.43
CA LEU A 186 1.28 -10.49 14.15
C LEU A 186 0.42 -10.69 15.41
N LYS A 187 1.02 -11.02 16.56
CA LYS A 187 0.28 -11.16 17.82
C LYS A 187 -0.27 -9.83 18.35
N PHE A 188 0.32 -8.70 17.96
CA PHE A 188 -0.10 -7.36 18.38
C PHE A 188 -1.07 -6.70 17.40
N ILE A 189 -1.10 -7.16 16.13
CA ILE A 189 -1.99 -6.68 15.07
C ILE A 189 -3.19 -7.64 14.93
N LYS A 190 -3.77 -8.06 16.06
CA LYS A 190 -4.78 -9.12 16.11
C LYS A 190 -6.10 -8.73 15.44
#